data_AF-A0A2E5PP73-F1
#
_entry.id   AF-A0A2E5PP73-F1
#
_cell.length_a   1.000
_cell.length_b   1.000
_cell.length_c   1.000
_cell.angle_alpha   90.00
_cell.angle_beta   90.00
_cell.angle_gamma   90.00
#
_symmetry.space_group_name_H-M   'P 1'
#
loop_
_entity.id
_entity.type
_entity.pdbx_description
1 polymer ?
#
loop_
_entity_poly.entity_id
_entity_poly.type
_entity_poly.pdbx_seq_one_letter_code
_entity_poly.pdbx_strand_id
1 'polypeptide(L)'
;MTTDLTMLAWSSALCALLWVPYILARIGAWGLIDTVGYPETTKDVPSWSARTKQAHANLVENLVPFAALVLVAHVSGMANELTAWGTALFFWSRVVHAVVYTFGIPWLRTVSFFGGFVGQVMIFLVIIGI
;
A
#
# COMPACT_ATOMS: atom_id res chain seq x y z
N MET A 1 -15.69 -14.29 6.15
CA MET A 1 -14.51 -14.10 5.29
C MET A 1 -13.30 -14.62 6.04
N THR A 2 -12.33 -15.22 5.35
CA THR A 2 -11.05 -15.60 5.96
C THR A 2 -10.24 -14.35 6.31
N THR A 3 -9.27 -14.50 7.22
CA THR A 3 -8.35 -13.41 7.59
C THR A 3 -7.62 -12.88 6.35
N ASP A 4 -7.17 -13.77 5.49
CA ASP A 4 -6.44 -13.47 4.25
C ASP A 4 -7.22 -12.53 3.33
N LEU A 5 -8.49 -12.86 3.05
CA LEU A 5 -9.35 -12.03 2.22
C LEU A 5 -9.72 -10.71 2.89
N THR A 6 -9.85 -10.72 4.22
CA THR A 6 -10.11 -9.50 4.99
C THR A 6 -8.93 -8.53 4.88
N MET A 7 -7.70 -9.03 5.01
CA MET A 7 -6.48 -8.23 4.87
C MET A 7 -6.26 -7.76 3.43
N LEU A 8 -6.62 -8.57 2.42
CA LEU A 8 -6.63 -8.13 1.03
C LEU A 8 -7.64 -7.00 0.78
N ALA A 9 -8.84 -7.10 1.34
CA ALA A 9 -9.84 -6.05 1.24
C ALA A 9 -9.35 -4.75 1.88
N TRP A 10 -8.78 -4.81 3.09
CA TRP A 10 -8.22 -3.64 3.77
C TRP A 10 -7.00 -3.04 3.06
N SER A 11 -6.13 -3.88 2.49
CA SER A 11 -4.99 -3.40 1.69
C SER A 11 -5.43 -2.69 0.42
N SER A 12 -6.48 -3.22 -0.24
CA SER A 12 -7.11 -2.60 -1.39
C SER A 12 -7.78 -1.27 -1.02
N ALA A 13 -8.48 -1.22 0.10
CA ALA A 13 -9.10 0.01 0.61
C ALA A 13 -8.05 1.08 0.96
N LEU A 14 -6.94 0.69 1.62
CA LEU A 14 -5.82 1.58 1.88
C LEU A 14 -5.28 2.17 0.57
N CYS A 15 -5.01 1.34 -0.43
CA CYS A 15 -4.55 1.79 -1.74
C CYS A 15 -5.52 2.77 -2.39
N ALA A 16 -6.82 2.45 -2.40
CA ALA A 16 -7.86 3.30 -2.98
C ALA A 16 -8.00 4.67 -2.29
N LEU A 17 -7.55 4.80 -1.03
CA LEU A 17 -7.69 6.03 -0.24
C LEU A 17 -6.39 6.86 -0.18
N LEU A 18 -5.22 6.29 -0.46
CA LEU A 18 -3.93 6.98 -0.33
C LEU A 18 -3.76 8.18 -1.27
N TRP A 19 -4.61 8.32 -2.28
CA TRP A 19 -4.58 9.49 -3.15
C TRP A 19 -5.15 10.75 -2.51
N VAL A 20 -6.09 10.58 -1.57
CA VAL A 20 -6.85 11.69 -0.99
C VAL A 20 -5.93 12.75 -0.37
N PRO A 21 -4.94 12.43 0.49
CA PRO A 21 -4.11 13.44 1.13
C PRO A 21 -3.32 14.30 0.14
N TYR A 22 -2.70 13.71 -0.89
CA TYR A 22 -1.88 14.48 -1.83
C TYR A 22 -2.72 15.31 -2.81
N ILE A 23 -3.96 14.89 -3.11
CA ILE A 23 -4.89 15.73 -3.87
C ILE A 23 -5.41 16.88 -3.03
N LEU A 24 -5.73 16.67 -1.74
CA LEU A 24 -6.08 17.76 -0.84
C LEU A 24 -4.95 18.79 -0.72
N ALA A 25 -3.69 18.33 -0.65
CA ALA A 25 -2.52 19.21 -0.68
C ALA A 25 -2.46 20.04 -1.97
N ARG A 26 -2.76 19.41 -3.12
CA ARG A 26 -2.80 20.07 -4.42
C ARG A 26 -3.92 21.10 -4.48
N ILE A 27 -5.13 20.76 -4.02
CA ILE A 27 -6.26 21.70 -3.95
C ILE A 27 -5.90 22.91 -3.07
N GLY A 28 -5.27 22.69 -1.92
CA GLY A 28 -4.85 23.77 -1.02
C GLY A 28 -3.83 24.73 -1.64
N ALA A 29 -2.90 24.21 -2.45
CA ALA A 29 -1.86 25.00 -3.09
C ALA A 29 -2.29 25.62 -4.42
N TRP A 30 -3.07 24.90 -5.23
CA TRP A 30 -3.41 25.29 -6.60
C TRP A 30 -4.78 25.99 -6.67
N GLY A 31 -5.69 25.65 -5.76
CA GLY A 31 -7.12 25.93 -5.90
C GLY A 31 -7.84 24.82 -6.67
N LEU A 32 -9.15 24.72 -6.51
CA LEU A 32 -9.95 23.64 -7.11
C LEU A 32 -9.92 23.69 -8.64
N ILE A 33 -10.08 24.87 -9.23
CA ILE A 33 -10.14 25.07 -10.70
C ILE A 33 -8.83 24.61 -11.37
N ASP A 34 -7.69 25.04 -10.85
CA ASP A 34 -6.38 24.63 -11.37
C ASP A 34 -6.08 23.15 -11.11
N THR A 35 -6.66 22.56 -10.06
CA THR A 35 -6.47 21.13 -9.76
C THR A 35 -7.21 20.23 -10.73
N VAL A 36 -8.43 20.60 -11.12
CA VAL A 36 -9.24 19.84 -12.10
C VAL A 36 -8.92 20.19 -13.55
N GLY A 37 -8.26 21.32 -13.78
CA GLY A 37 -7.82 21.77 -15.09
C GLY A 37 -6.39 21.34 -15.47
N TYR A 38 -5.87 21.99 -16.50
CA TYR A 38 -4.52 21.80 -17.04
C TYR A 38 -3.79 23.16 -17.09
N PRO A 39 -3.45 23.77 -15.93
CA PRO A 39 -2.80 25.07 -15.92
C PRO A 39 -1.39 24.97 -16.52
N GLU A 40 -1.00 25.96 -17.32
CA GLU A 40 0.34 26.01 -17.91
C GLU A 40 1.43 26.28 -16.86
N THR A 41 1.09 26.99 -15.80
CA THR A 41 1.99 27.25 -14.67
C THR A 41 1.78 26.24 -13.55
N THR A 42 2.85 25.57 -13.14
CA THR A 42 2.84 24.68 -11.96
C THR A 42 3.10 25.49 -10.70
N LYS A 43 2.34 25.21 -9.63
CA LYS A 43 2.54 25.78 -8.30
C LYS A 43 3.19 24.76 -7.37
N ASP A 44 4.04 25.22 -6.46
CA ASP A 44 4.67 24.34 -5.48
C ASP A 44 3.63 23.71 -4.55
N VAL A 45 3.86 22.43 -4.23
CA VAL A 45 3.08 21.68 -3.23
C VAL A 45 3.99 21.27 -2.09
N PRO A 46 3.45 21.07 -0.87
CA PRO A 46 4.25 20.57 0.23
C PRO A 46 4.99 19.27 -0.12
N SER A 47 6.26 19.16 0.28
CA SER A 47 7.11 18.02 -0.09
C SER A 47 6.56 16.66 0.38
N TRP A 48 5.77 16.64 1.45
CA TRP A 48 5.08 15.43 1.92
C TRP A 48 4.08 14.88 0.90
N SER A 49 3.43 15.74 0.11
CA SER A 49 2.46 15.34 -0.92
C SER A 49 3.13 14.47 -2.00
N ALA A 50 4.31 14.88 -2.46
CA ALA A 50 5.11 14.10 -3.41
C ALA A 50 5.53 12.74 -2.81
N ARG A 51 5.90 12.70 -1.53
CA ARG A 51 6.25 11.45 -0.84
C ARG A 51 5.04 10.53 -0.66
N THR A 52 3.88 11.05 -0.32
CA THR A 52 2.63 10.27 -0.23
C THR A 52 2.27 9.68 -1.59
N LYS A 53 2.43 10.44 -2.69
CA LYS A 53 2.23 9.92 -4.05
C LYS A 53 3.18 8.77 -4.38
N GLN A 54 4.44 8.86 -3.96
CA GLN A 54 5.42 7.77 -4.12
C GLN A 54 5.05 6.56 -3.25
N ALA A 55 4.57 6.77 -2.02
CA ALA A 55 4.09 5.69 -1.16
C ALA A 55 2.86 4.98 -1.75
N HIS A 56 1.95 5.74 -2.36
CA HIS A 56 0.79 5.19 -3.06
C HIS A 56 1.22 4.34 -4.27
N ALA A 57 2.09 4.87 -5.15
CA ALA A 57 2.62 4.11 -6.28
C ALA A 57 3.29 2.80 -5.85
N ASN A 58 4.10 2.84 -4.78
CA ASN A 58 4.70 1.65 -4.22
C ASN A 58 3.66 0.62 -3.73
N LEU A 59 2.57 1.07 -3.09
CA LEU A 59 1.50 0.16 -2.68
C LEU A 59 0.79 -0.45 -3.89
N VAL A 60 0.51 0.33 -4.95
CA VAL A 60 -0.11 -0.20 -6.19
C VAL A 60 0.72 -1.33 -6.77
N GLU A 61 2.03 -1.15 -6.89
CA GLU A 61 2.96 -2.17 -7.42
C GLU A 61 3.02 -3.43 -6.55
N ASN A 62 2.93 -3.28 -5.22
CA ASN A 62 3.00 -4.40 -4.28
C ASN A 62 1.63 -5.09 -4.07
N LEU A 63 0.53 -4.40 -4.33
CA LEU A 63 -0.82 -4.93 -4.15
C LEU A 63 -1.12 -6.02 -5.18
N VAL A 64 -0.63 -5.90 -6.41
CA VAL A 64 -0.84 -6.88 -7.49
C VAL A 64 -0.29 -8.27 -7.12
N PRO A 65 1.01 -8.44 -6.79
CA PRO A 65 1.53 -9.74 -6.41
C PRO A 65 0.91 -10.26 -5.10
N PHE A 66 0.65 -9.37 -4.13
CA PHE A 66 -0.01 -9.75 -2.89
C PHE A 66 -1.42 -10.33 -3.14
N ALA A 67 -2.23 -9.63 -3.93
CA ALA A 67 -3.58 -10.07 -4.30
C ALA A 67 -3.55 -11.42 -5.01
N ALA A 68 -2.63 -11.60 -5.97
CA ALA A 68 -2.46 -12.87 -6.66
C ALA A 68 -2.16 -14.03 -5.69
N LEU A 69 -1.21 -13.84 -4.77
CA LEU A 69 -0.86 -14.86 -3.76
C LEU A 69 -2.03 -15.20 -2.85
N VAL A 70 -2.72 -14.19 -2.31
CA VAL A 70 -3.88 -14.40 -1.43
C VAL A 70 -5.01 -15.14 -2.15
N LEU A 71 -5.31 -14.75 -3.39
CA LEU A 71 -6.37 -15.40 -4.17
C LEU A 71 -6.01 -16.84 -4.54
N VAL A 72 -4.76 -17.11 -4.91
CA VAL A 72 -4.26 -18.47 -5.16
C VAL A 72 -4.38 -19.32 -3.91
N ALA A 73 -3.88 -18.86 -2.75
CA ALA A 73 -3.98 -19.59 -1.49
C ALA A 73 -5.44 -19.86 -1.09
N HIS A 74 -6.34 -18.91 -1.33
CA HIS A 74 -7.75 -19.06 -1.00
C HIS A 74 -8.48 -20.06 -1.90
N VAL A 75 -8.36 -19.91 -3.23
CA VAL A 75 -9.05 -20.78 -4.20
C VAL A 75 -8.53 -22.22 -4.18
N SER A 76 -7.25 -22.41 -3.89
CA SER A 76 -6.63 -23.75 -3.75
C SER A 76 -6.95 -24.43 -2.41
N GLY A 77 -7.60 -23.75 -1.47
CA GLY A 77 -7.86 -24.28 -0.13
C GLY A 77 -6.60 -24.39 0.74
N MET A 78 -5.49 -23.72 0.36
CA MET A 78 -4.22 -23.74 1.09
C MET A 78 -4.10 -22.62 2.15
N ALA A 79 -5.11 -21.75 2.26
CA ALA A 79 -5.15 -20.71 3.29
C ALA A 79 -5.12 -21.33 4.69
N ASN A 80 -4.18 -20.91 5.52
CA ASN A 80 -3.93 -21.44 6.85
C ASN A 80 -3.48 -20.33 7.82
N GLU A 81 -3.04 -20.71 9.02
CA GLU A 81 -2.59 -19.75 10.03
C GLU A 81 -1.37 -18.94 9.56
N LEU A 82 -0.44 -19.56 8.83
CA LEU A 82 0.77 -18.89 8.36
C LEU A 82 0.46 -17.87 7.26
N THR A 83 -0.48 -18.17 6.35
CA THR A 83 -0.96 -17.18 5.36
C THR A 83 -1.73 -16.05 6.03
N ALA A 84 -2.50 -16.33 7.08
CA ALA A 84 -3.15 -15.29 7.89
C ALA A 84 -2.13 -14.34 8.55
N TRP A 85 -1.04 -14.86 9.11
CA TRP A 85 0.07 -14.04 9.62
C TRP A 85 0.76 -13.24 8.52
N GLY A 86 1.05 -13.86 7.38
CA GLY A 86 1.69 -13.20 6.24
C GLY A 86 0.86 -12.04 5.67
N THR A 87 -0.46 -12.24 5.57
CA THR A 87 -1.39 -11.20 5.09
C THR A 87 -1.55 -10.05 6.09
N ALA A 88 -1.63 -10.34 7.39
CA ALA A 88 -1.65 -9.32 8.43
C ALA A 88 -0.35 -8.52 8.46
N LEU A 89 0.80 -9.19 8.37
CA LEU A 89 2.12 -8.55 8.30
C LEU A 89 2.22 -7.63 7.08
N PHE A 90 1.76 -8.08 5.91
CA PHE A 90 1.71 -7.25 4.71
C PHE A 90 0.89 -5.98 4.95
N PHE A 91 -0.36 -6.11 5.41
CA PHE A 91 -1.25 -4.97 5.62
C PHE A 91 -0.64 -3.93 6.58
N TRP A 92 -0.25 -4.35 7.78
CA TRP A 92 0.30 -3.42 8.77
C TRP A 92 1.62 -2.79 8.34
N SER A 93 2.46 -3.56 7.64
CA SER A 93 3.67 -3.03 7.02
C SER A 93 3.37 -1.91 6.03
N ARG A 94 2.31 -2.02 5.23
CA ARG A 94 1.91 -0.99 4.26
C ARG A 94 1.30 0.24 4.94
N VAL A 95 0.54 0.06 6.01
CA VAL A 95 0.05 1.17 6.85
C VAL A 95 1.22 1.97 7.41
N VAL A 96 2.19 1.29 8.05
CA VAL A 96 3.39 1.94 8.60
C VAL A 96 4.19 2.61 7.48
N HIS A 97 4.44 1.90 6.38
CA HIS A 97 5.18 2.44 5.23
C HIS A 97 4.57 3.73 4.68
N ALA A 98 3.25 3.77 4.50
CA ALA A 98 2.56 4.95 3.99
C ALA A 98 2.73 6.16 4.93
N VAL A 99 2.63 5.95 6.23
CA VAL A 99 2.81 6.99 7.26
C VAL A 99 4.25 7.48 7.30
N VAL A 100 5.22 6.58 7.50
CA VAL A 100 6.63 6.96 7.69
C VAL A 100 7.22 7.58 6.42
N TYR A 101 6.80 7.13 5.23
CA TYR A 101 7.26 7.72 3.98
C TYR A 101 6.68 9.12 3.77
N THR A 102 5.39 9.31 4.06
CA THR A 102 4.76 10.64 4.03
C THR A 102 5.51 11.64 4.91
N PHE A 103 5.87 11.25 6.13
CA PHE A 103 6.63 12.10 7.06
C PHE A 103 8.14 12.15 6.79
N GLY A 104 8.65 11.37 5.84
CA GLY A 104 10.06 11.41 5.44
C GLY A 104 11.01 10.79 6.48
N ILE A 105 10.55 9.80 7.26
CA ILE A 105 11.36 9.17 8.29
C ILE A 105 12.25 8.08 7.65
N PRO A 106 13.59 8.26 7.62
CA PRO A 106 14.50 7.31 6.99
C PRO A 106 14.58 6.00 7.78
N TRP A 107 15.06 4.94 7.12
CA TRP A 107 15.21 3.57 7.66
C TRP A 107 13.90 2.85 8.02
N LEU A 108 12.99 3.50 8.74
CA LEU A 108 11.68 2.94 9.06
C LEU A 108 10.85 2.64 7.81
N ARG A 109 10.98 3.47 6.76
CA ARG A 109 10.42 3.16 5.43
C ARG A 109 10.97 1.82 4.90
N THR A 110 12.27 1.59 4.97
CA THR A 110 12.89 0.39 4.42
C THR A 110 12.48 -0.86 5.21
N VAL A 111 12.48 -0.77 6.55
CA VAL A 111 12.07 -1.87 7.43
C VAL A 111 10.60 -2.23 7.21
N SER A 112 9.71 -1.23 7.12
CA SER A 112 8.29 -1.47 6.85
C SER A 112 8.06 -2.04 5.45
N PHE A 113 8.78 -1.59 4.43
CA PHE A 113 8.73 -2.22 3.11
C PHE A 113 9.13 -3.70 3.18
N PHE A 114 10.24 -4.00 3.85
CA PHE A 114 10.76 -5.35 3.99
C PHE A 114 9.79 -6.27 4.75
N GLY A 115 9.14 -5.78 5.81
CA GLY A 115 8.10 -6.53 6.51
C GLY A 115 6.97 -6.97 5.58
N GLY A 116 6.53 -6.08 4.69
CA GLY A 116 5.51 -6.45 3.71
C GLY A 116 5.99 -7.49 2.69
N PHE A 117 7.25 -7.39 2.26
CA PHE A 117 7.86 -8.40 1.39
C PHE A 117 7.94 -9.77 2.08
N VAL A 118 8.34 -9.82 3.36
CA VAL A 118 8.35 -11.05 4.16
C VAL A 118 6.95 -11.66 4.24
N GLY A 119 5.91 -10.83 4.43
CA GLY A 119 4.52 -11.31 4.41
C GLY A 119 4.13 -11.99 3.10
N GLN A 120 4.54 -11.47 1.94
CA GLN A 120 4.33 -12.12 0.65
C GLN A 120 5.10 -13.44 0.53
N VAL A 121 6.36 -13.46 0.98
CA VAL A 121 7.18 -14.69 0.98
C VAL A 121 6.55 -15.78 1.83
N MET A 122 6.03 -15.45 3.02
CA MET A 122 5.33 -16.42 3.89
C MET A 122 4.15 -17.07 3.16
N ILE A 123 3.32 -16.28 2.48
CA ILE A 123 2.18 -16.82 1.71
C ILE A 123 2.67 -17.69 0.55
N PHE A 124 3.71 -17.23 -0.15
CA PHE A 124 4.30 -17.97 -1.26
C PHE A 124 4.85 -19.33 -0.83
N LEU A 125 5.57 -19.40 0.29
CA LEU A 125 6.13 -20.65 0.83
C LEU A 125 5.03 -21.69 1.10
N VAL A 126 3.92 -21.27 1.73
CA VAL A 126 2.75 -22.14 1.93
C VAL A 126 2.21 -22.66 0.60
N ILE A 127 2.09 -21.79 -0.41
CA ILE A 127 1.56 -22.16 -1.74
C ILE A 127 2.42 -23.23 -2.43
N ILE A 128 3.74 -23.19 -2.25
CA ILE A 128 4.66 -24.16 -2.84
C ILE A 128 4.95 -25.37 -1.95
N GLY A 129 4.31 -25.46 -0.78
CA GLY A 129 4.40 -26.61 0.12
C GLY A 129 5.68 -26.68 0.97
N ILE A 130 6.30 -25.53 1.26
CA ILE A 130 7.45 -25.39 2.16
C ILE A 130 6.97 -24.77 3.48
#